data_AF-A0A392T0F9-F1
#
_entry.id   AF-A0A392T0F9-F1
#
_cell.length_a   1.000
_cell.length_b   1.000
_cell.length_c   1.000
_cell.angle_alpha   90.00
_cell.angle_beta   90.00
_cell.angle_gamma   90.00
#
_symmetry.space_group_name_H-M   'P 1'
#
loop_
_entity.id
_entity.type
_entity.pdbx_description
1 polymer ?
#
loop_
_entity_poly.entity_id
_entity_poly.type
_entity_poly.pdbx_seq_one_letter_code
_entity_poly.pdbx_strand_id
1 'polypeptide(L)' 'MSRWSGPFVIKEVFPHGAVELLDPGGGNQSFKVNGQRLKPYKGGELVRHKAAFLLHDPP' A
#
# COMPACT_ATOMS: atom_id res chain seq x y z
N MET A 1 -12.07 -14.56 -4.32
CA MET A 1 -12.10 -13.53 -3.26
C MET A 1 -10.86 -12.65 -3.44
N SER A 2 -11.02 -11.35 -3.70
CA SER A 2 -9.88 -10.45 -3.93
C SER A 2 -9.11 -10.26 -2.62
N ARG A 3 -7.90 -10.83 -2.51
CA ARG A 3 -7.07 -10.73 -1.31
C ARG A 3 -6.14 -9.53 -1.45
N TRP A 4 -6.43 -8.47 -0.70
CA TRP A 4 -5.57 -7.29 -0.62
C TRP A 4 -4.41 -7.58 0.33
N SER A 5 -3.19 -7.17 -0.04
CA SER A 5 -1.95 -7.46 0.68
C SER A 5 -1.73 -6.62 1.95
N GLY A 6 -2.49 -5.55 2.15
CA GLY A 6 -2.39 -4.72 3.35
C GLY A 6 -2.98 -3.32 3.19
N PRO A 7 -2.66 -2.38 4.09
CA PRO A 7 -2.98 -0.96 3.90
C PRO A 7 -2.17 -0.38 2.74
N PHE A 8 -2.77 0.51 1.95
CA PHE A 8 -2.12 1.20 0.83
C PHE A 8 -2.06 2.69 1.07
N VAL A 9 -1.11 3.37 0.43
CA VAL A 9 -1.00 4.84 0.46
C VAL A 9 -1.66 5.40 -0.79
N ILE A 10 -2.53 6.40 -0.65
CA ILE A 10 -3.11 7.10 -1.78
C ILE A 10 -2.08 8.07 -2.36
N LYS A 11 -1.83 7.96 -3.67
CA LYS A 11 -0.96 8.87 -4.42
C LYS A 11 -1.76 10.01 -5.05
N GLU A 12 -2.87 9.67 -5.72
CA GLU A 12 -3.70 10.64 -6.43
C GLU A 12 -5.17 10.18 -6.48
N VAL A 13 -6.09 11.14 -6.43
CA VAL A 13 -7.54 10.93 -6.60
C VAL A 13 -8.00 11.64 -7.86
N PHE A 14 -8.61 10.89 -8.78
CA PHE A 14 -9.12 11.42 -10.05
C PHE A 14 -10.59 11.84 -9.93
N PRO A 15 -11.05 12.84 -10.72
CA PRO A 15 -12.41 13.37 -10.67
C PRO A 15 -13.53 12.37 -11.00
N HIS A 16 -13.20 11.15 -11.47
CA HIS A 16 -14.14 10.07 -11.74
C HIS A 16 -14.11 8.94 -10.71
N GLY A 17 -13.56 9.23 -9.52
CA GLY A 17 -13.52 8.28 -8.42
C GLY A 17 -12.47 7.19 -8.58
N ALA A 18 -11.64 7.22 -9.62
CA ALA A 18 -10.45 6.38 -9.66
C ALA A 18 -9.38 6.93 -8.71
N VAL A 19 -8.62 6.04 -8.09
CA VAL A 19 -7.59 6.38 -7.10
C VAL A 19 -6.33 5.62 -7.45
N GLU A 20 -5.21 6.32 -7.50
CA GLU A 20 -3.89 5.70 -7.64
C GLU A 20 -3.36 5.34 -6.24
N LEU A 21 -3.06 4.06 -6.03
CA LEU A 21 -2.49 3.53 -4.80
C LEU A 21 -1.02 3.20 -5.00
N LEU A 22 -0.20 3.49 -3.99
CA LEU A 22 1.18 3.05 -3.89
C LEU A 22 1.25 1.72 -3.14
N ASP A 23 1.96 0.76 -3.71
CA ASP A 23 2.29 -0.49 -3.04
C ASP A 23 3.45 -0.27 -2.04
N PRO A 24 3.20 -0.45 -0.72
CA PRO A 24 4.25 -0.29 0.28
C PRO A 24 5.28 -1.43 0.29
N GLY A 25 5.00 -2.58 -0.35
CA GLY A 25 5.82 -3.79 -0.28
C GLY A 25 6.73 -4.04 -1.48
N GLY A 26 6.62 -3.28 -2.57
CA GLY A 26 7.22 -3.65 -3.86
C GLY A 26 7.62 -2.48 -4.73
N GLY A 27 8.41 -1.54 -4.18
CA GLY A 27 9.21 -0.57 -4.93
C GLY A 27 8.44 0.38 -5.86
N ASN A 28 8.01 1.54 -5.36
CA ASN A 28 7.41 2.67 -6.11
C ASN A 28 6.32 2.33 -7.14
N GLN A 29 5.84 1.09 -7.19
CA GLN A 29 4.79 0.67 -8.09
C GLN A 29 3.49 1.25 -7.60
N SER A 30 2.83 1.97 -8.50
CA SER A 30 1.50 2.49 -8.30
C SER A 30 0.53 1.82 -9.25
N PHE A 31 -0.70 1.62 -8.77
CA PHE A 31 -1.76 1.01 -9.55
C PHE A 31 -3.07 1.76 -9.31
N LYS A 32 -3.91 1.80 -10.36
CA LYS A 32 -5.17 2.55 -10.34
C LYS A 32 -6.33 1.62 -10.00
N VAL A 33 -7.13 2.00 -9.03
CA VAL A 33 -8.33 1.27 -8.59
C VAL A 33 -9.54 2.18 -8.57
N ASN A 34 -10.74 1.59 -8.59
CA ASN A 34 -11.96 2.35 -8.37
C ASN A 34 -12.10 2.66 -6.87
N GLY A 35 -12.21 3.94 -6.52
CA GLY A 35 -12.29 4.47 -5.17
C GLY A 35 -13.49 3.94 -4.38
N GLN A 36 -14.55 3.49 -5.06
CA GLN A 36 -15.68 2.79 -4.43
C GLN A 36 -15.27 1.50 -3.69
N ARG A 37 -14.11 0.93 -4.01
CA ARG A 37 -13.57 -0.27 -3.37
C ARG A 37 -12.64 0.03 -2.19
N LEU A 38 -12.35 1.31 -1.92
CA LEU A 38 -11.47 1.73 -0.84
C LEU A 38 -12.26 1.96 0.45
N LYS A 39 -11.63 1.65 1.58
CA LYS A 39 -12.16 1.92 2.92
C LYS A 39 -11.12 2.69 3.72
N PRO A 40 -11.51 3.71 4.51
CA PRO A 40 -10.58 4.42 5.40
C PRO A 40 -9.95 3.45 6.39
N TYR A 41 -8.62 3.55 6.53
CA TYR A 41 -7.89 2.81 7.55
C TYR A 41 -8.06 3.51 8.91
N LYS A 42 -8.66 2.84 9.89
CA LYS A 42 -9.06 3.43 11.18
C LYS A 42 -8.06 3.22 12.34
N GLY A 43 -6.90 2.61 12.11
CA GLY A 43 -5.87 2.52 13.17
C GLY A 43 -4.89 1.36 13.01
N GLY A 44 -3.68 1.62 13.49
CA GLY A 44 -2.47 0.80 13.44
C GLY A 44 -1.30 1.64 12.90
N GLU A 45 -0.09 1.43 13.41
CA GLU A 45 1.10 1.98 12.76
C GLU A 45 1.12 1.41 11.34
N LEU A 46 1.18 2.27 10.32
CA LEU A 46 1.54 1.83 8.97
C LEU A 46 3.01 1.43 9.06
N VAL A 47 3.28 0.26 9.66
CA VAL A 47 4.57 -0.38 9.63
C VAL A 47 4.77 -0.65 8.15
N ARG A 48 5.42 0.29 7.49
CA ARG A 48 6.04 0.06 6.21
C ARG A 48 6.92 -1.12 6.51
N HIS A 49 6.55 -2.29 5.99
CA HIS A 49 7.41 -3.44 6.02
C HIS A 49 8.56 -3.17 5.03
N LYS A 50 9.31 -2.08 5.25
CA LYS A 50 10.76 -2.16 5.22
C LYS A 50 11.17 -2.98 6.44
N ALA A 51 10.74 -4.25 6.46
CA ALA A 51 11.68 -5.28 6.81
C ALA A 51 12.74 -5.19 5.71
N ALA A 52 13.63 -4.21 5.83
CA ALA A 52 15.00 -4.58 5.61
C ALA A 52 15.17 -5.76 6.56
N PHE A 53 15.03 -6.96 6.00
CA PHE A 53 15.93 -8.04 6.33
C PHE A 53 17.32 -7.45 6.12
N LEU A 54 17.76 -6.59 7.06
CA LEU A 54 19.15 -6.53 7.46
C LEU A 54 19.34 -7.90 8.10
N LEU A 55 19.41 -8.92 7.25
CA LEU A 55 19.95 -10.21 7.59
C LEU A 55 21.40 -9.86 7.90
N HIS A 56 21.67 -9.54 9.15
CA HIS A 56 23.02 -9.32 9.60
C HIS A 56 23.72 -10.65 9.34
N ASP A 57 24.76 -10.64 8.50
CA ASP A 57 25.57 -11.83 8.31
C ASP A 57 26.14 -12.25 9.68
N PRO A 58 26.07 -13.56 10.01
CA PRO A 58 26.62 -14.05 11.26
C PRO A 58 28.16 -13.89 11.28
N PRO A 59 28.76 -13.74 12.48
CA PRO A 59 30.21 -13.51 12.65
C PRO A 59 31.08 -14.70 12.22
#